data_AF-A0A7V9KM16-F1
#
_entry.id   AF-A0A7V9KM16-F1
#
_cell.length_a   1.000
_cell.length_b   1.000
_cell.length_c   1.000
_cell.angle_alpha   90.00
_cell.angle_beta   90.00
_cell.angle_gamma   90.00
#
_symmetry.space_group_name_H-M   'P 1'
#
loop_
_entity.id
_entity.type
_entity.pdbx_description
1 polymer ?
#
loop_
_entity_poly.entity_id
_entity_poly.type
_entity_poly.pdbx_seq_one_letter_code
_entity_poly.pdbx_strand_id
1 'polypeptide(L)' 'IAVSQGTTVRRGEFVGKVGSTGRSTGPHLHYEVRINDEPVNPLQYLFTTGSESQIER' A
#
# COMPACT_ATOMS: atom_id res chain seq x y z
N ILE A 1 -0.37 12.55 7.69
CA ILE A 1 0.78 11.67 8.01
C ILE A 1 0.73 11.39 9.50
N ALA A 2 0.82 10.13 9.92
CA ALA A 2 0.75 9.72 11.33
C ALA A 2 2.04 9.07 11.85
N VAL A 3 3.06 8.91 11.00
CA VAL A 3 4.36 8.30 11.31
C VAL A 3 5.50 9.27 10.98
N SER A 4 6.71 9.00 11.51
CA SER A 4 7.93 9.78 11.23
C SER A 4 9.06 8.89 10.68
N GLN A 5 10.08 9.51 10.09
CA GLN A 5 11.26 8.79 9.60
C GLN A 5 11.89 7.96 10.72
N GLY A 6 12.24 6.70 10.41
CA GLY A 6 12.79 5.75 11.37
C GLY A 6 11.74 4.97 12.17
N THR A 7 10.45 5.30 12.04
CA THR A 7 9.37 4.52 12.68
C THR A 7 9.28 3.13 12.06
N THR A 8 9.44 2.09 12.87
CA THR A 8 9.11 0.72 12.47
C THR A 8 7.60 0.52 12.56
N VAL A 9 6.96 0.07 11.48
CA VAL A 9 5.52 -0.17 11.40
C VAL A 9 5.20 -1.64 11.19
N ARG A 10 4.03 -2.08 11.65
CA ARG A 10 3.51 -3.43 11.41
C ARG A 10 2.46 -3.42 10.29
N ARG A 11 2.27 -4.57 9.62
CA ARG A 11 1.17 -4.72 8.66
C ARG A 11 -0.17 -4.42 9.35
N GLY A 12 -0.99 -3.60 8.70
CA GLY A 12 -2.30 -3.18 9.22
C GLY A 12 -2.25 -1.95 10.14
N GLU A 13 -1.06 -1.44 10.45
CA GLU A 13 -0.90 -0.22 11.26
C GLU A 13 -1.34 1.03 10.49
N PHE A 14 -1.98 1.97 11.19
CA PHE A 14 -2.42 3.24 10.63
C PHE A 14 -1.24 4.19 10.41
N VAL A 15 -0.94 4.52 9.15
CA VAL A 15 0.19 5.40 8.79
C VAL A 15 -0.24 6.79 8.28
N GLY A 16 -1.52 6.98 7.95
CA GLY A 16 -2.03 8.25 7.45
C GLY A 16 -3.41 8.16 6.80
N LYS A 17 -3.89 9.31 6.33
CA LYS A 17 -5.16 9.46 5.61
C LYS A 17 -4.89 9.65 4.11
N VAL A 18 -5.85 9.25 3.28
CA VAL A 18 -5.87 9.59 1.85
C VAL A 18 -5.95 11.12 1.66
N GLY A 19 -5.55 11.59 0.48
CA GLY A 19 -5.56 13.01 0.15
C GLY A 19 -5.65 13.24 -1.36
N SER A 20 -5.39 14.48 -1.79
CA SER A 20 -5.39 14.87 -3.21
C SER A 20 -4.35 15.95 -3.52
N THR A 21 -3.26 16.03 -2.74
CA THR A 21 -2.23 17.08 -2.87
C THR A 21 -1.17 16.81 -3.94
N GLY A 22 -1.14 15.61 -4.52
CA GLY A 22 -0.22 15.23 -5.60
C GLY A 22 -0.78 15.48 -7.00
N ARG A 23 -0.17 14.86 -8.02
CA ARG A 23 -0.69 14.87 -9.39
C ARG A 23 -1.94 14.00 -9.47
N SER A 24 -3.07 14.58 -9.11
CA SER A 24 -4.33 13.90 -8.82
C SER A 24 -5.52 14.67 -9.38
N THR A 25 -6.56 13.96 -9.82
CA THR A 25 -7.86 14.53 -10.21
C THR A 25 -8.92 14.41 -9.11
N GLY A 26 -8.63 13.73 -8.00
CA GLY A 26 -9.55 13.56 -6.87
C GLY A 26 -8.97 12.68 -5.75
N PRO A 27 -9.63 12.56 -4.58
CA PRO A 27 -9.08 11.83 -3.44
C PRO A 27 -8.80 10.35 -3.73
N HIS A 28 -7.53 9.94 -3.66
CA HIS A 28 -7.12 8.54 -3.83
C HIS A 28 -5.77 8.27 -3.14
N LEU A 29 -5.35 7.00 -3.13
CA LEU A 29 -4.03 6.56 -2.65
C LEU A 29 -3.17 6.13 -3.84
N HIS A 30 -2.01 6.75 -4.01
CA HIS A 30 -0.97 6.22 -4.87
C HIS A 30 -0.14 5.21 -4.06
N TYR A 31 -0.06 3.97 -4.54
CA TYR A 31 0.68 2.89 -3.91
C TYR A 31 1.70 2.32 -4.89
N GLU A 32 2.94 2.19 -4.44
CA GLU A 32 4.09 1.72 -5.22
C GLU A 32 4.91 0.73 -4.40
N VAL A 33 5.48 -0.27 -5.07
CA VAL A 33 6.48 -1.17 -4.50
C VAL A 33 7.77 -1.00 -5.28
N ARG A 34 8.89 -0.85 -4.57
CA ARG A 34 10.23 -0.74 -5.16
C ARG A 34 11.14 -1.82 -4.57
N ILE A 35 11.94 -2.46 -5.43
CA ILE A 35 12.98 -3.41 -5.03
C ILE A 35 14.29 -2.90 -5.60
N ASN A 36 15.29 -2.65 -4.74
CA ASN A 36 16.55 -2.02 -5.13
C ASN A 36 16.33 -0.71 -5.92
N ASP A 37 15.43 0.13 -5.42
CA ASP A 37 15.00 1.38 -6.07
C ASP A 37 14.33 1.26 -7.44
N GLU A 38 14.02 0.06 -7.94
CA GLU A 38 13.26 -0.12 -9.19
C GLU A 38 11.76 -0.35 -8.92
N PRO A 39 10.85 0.38 -9.58
CA PRO A 39 9.41 0.15 -9.45
C PRO A 39 9.01 -1.20 -10.05
N VAL A 40 8.28 -2.00 -9.27
CA VAL A 40 7.74 -3.31 -9.71
C VAL A 40 6.20 -3.28 -9.69
N ASN A 41 5.56 -4.26 -10.32
CA ASN A 41 4.10 -4.36 -10.32
C ASN A 41 3.57 -4.57 -8.88
N PRO A 42 2.86 -3.60 -8.29
CA PRO A 42 2.45 -3.67 -6.88
C PRO A 42 1.37 -4.74 -6.62
N LEU A 43 0.62 -5.17 -7.65
CA LEU A 43 -0.47 -6.15 -7.49
C LEU A 43 0.02 -7.49 -6.93
N GLN A 44 1.28 -7.84 -7.18
CA GLN A 44 1.90 -9.07 -6.67
C GLN A 44 2.10 -9.04 -5.14
N TYR A 45 2.02 -7.86 -4.51
CA TYR A 45 2.27 -7.64 -3.09
C TYR A 45 1.03 -7.24 -2.29
N LEU A 46 -0.12 -7.06 -2.97
CA LEU A 46 -1.38 -6.71 -2.31
C LEU A 46 -2.03 -7.88 -1.58
N PHE A 47 -1.78 -9.11 -2.05
CA PHE A 47 -2.40 -10.30 -1.49
C PHE A 47 -1.42 -11.00 -0.55
N THR A 48 -1.83 -11.14 0.71
CA THR A 48 -1.25 -12.15 1.58
C THR A 48 -2.06 -13.42 1.40
N THR A 49 -1.41 -14.49 0.96
CA THR A 49 -2.01 -15.83 1.00
C THR A 49 -2.33 -16.13 2.46
N GLY A 50 -3.60 -15.92 2.83
CA GLY A 50 -4.11 -16.01 4.19
C GLY A 50 -5.63 -16.16 4.25
N SER A 51 -6.27 -16.50 3.13
CA SER A 51 -7.65 -16.97 3.09
C SER A 51 -7.73 -18.09 2.04
N GLU A 52 -7.59 -19.33 2.47
CA GLU A 52 -8.19 -20.44 1.73
C GLU A 52 -9.71 -20.27 1.73
N SER A 53 -10.33 -20.59 0.59
CA SER A 53 -11.76 -20.43 0.24
C SER A 53 -12.20 -18.96 0.11
N GLN A 54 -12.64 -18.45 -1.04
CA GLN A 54 -13.45 -19.06 -2.09
C GLN A 54 -13.00 -18.51 -3.45
N ILE A 55 -12.19 -19.27 -4.18
CA ILE A 55 -12.30 -19.28 -5.64
C ILE A 55 -13.12 -20.54 -5.95
N GLU A 56 -14.43 -20.43 -5.77
CA GLU A 56 -15.38 -21.33 -6.40
C GLU A 56 -16.68 -20.58 -6.66
N ARG A 57 -16.71 -19.91 -7.82
CA ARG A 57 -17.82 -19.61 -8.75
C ARG A 57 -17.60 -18.27 -9.44
#